data_AF-A0AAW0Z2W8-F1
#
_entry.id   AF-A0AAW0Z2W8-F1
#
_cell.length_a   1.000
_cell.length_b   1.000
_cell.length_c   1.000
_cell.angle_alpha   90.00
_cell.angle_beta   90.00
_cell.angle_gamma   90.00
#
_symmetry.space_group_name_H-M   'P 1'
#
loop_
_entity.id
_entity.type
_entity.pdbx_description
1 polymer ?
#
loop_
_entity_poly.entity_id
_entity_poly.type
_entity_poly.pdbx_seq_one_letter_code
_entity_poly.pdbx_strand_id
1 'polypeptide(L)'
;MAPVKREQDSYDSDIDSKPSTPKTKKKVKSTNSSPEGKRMWTEEEDAIFIAAIDKLVKSSLWNEVKDDPILGQRGSPGIRAHWIAMCKKLSSK
;
A
#
# COMPACT_ATOMS: atom_id res chain seq x y z
N MET A 1 41.33 3.42 27.24
CA MET A 1 41.13 2.86 25.88
C MET A 1 40.83 4.03 24.96
N ALA A 2 41.77 4.38 24.08
CA ALA A 2 41.62 5.46 23.10
C ALA A 2 40.97 4.92 21.79
N PRO A 3 40.33 5.78 20.98
CA PRO A 3 39.37 5.38 19.95
C PRO A 3 40.04 5.13 18.60
N VAL A 4 39.59 4.14 17.85
CA VAL A 4 40.03 3.92 16.46
C VAL A 4 38.87 4.26 15.53
N LYS A 5 38.98 5.43 14.91
CA LYS A 5 38.25 5.86 13.71
C LYS A 5 38.54 4.85 12.60
N ARG A 6 37.50 4.33 11.92
CA ARG A 6 37.69 3.61 10.65
C ARG A 6 37.54 4.61 9.53
N GLU A 7 38.61 4.68 8.75
CA GLU A 7 38.84 5.64 7.70
C GLU A 7 38.08 5.30 6.43
N GLN A 8 37.96 6.34 5.62
CA GLN A 8 37.39 6.43 4.31
C GLN A 8 38.52 6.13 3.31
N ASP A 9 38.35 5.15 2.43
CA ASP A 9 39.23 4.95 1.28
C ASP A 9 38.43 5.10 -0.01
N SER A 10 38.82 6.12 -0.79
CA SER A 10 38.48 6.31 -2.19
C SER A 10 39.62 5.81 -3.07
N TYR A 11 39.29 5.17 -4.19
CA TYR A 11 40.14 5.16 -5.40
C TYR A 11 39.22 4.86 -6.61
N ASP A 12 38.99 5.78 -7.56
CA ASP A 12 39.86 6.16 -8.70
C ASP A 12 40.05 4.94 -9.65
N SER A 13 39.77 4.93 -10.96
CA SER A 13 39.75 6.01 -11.95
C SER A 13 39.27 5.54 -13.34
N ASP A 14 38.98 6.53 -14.20
CA ASP A 14 39.16 6.63 -15.66
C ASP A 14 38.36 5.78 -16.67
N ILE A 15 37.72 6.50 -17.62
CA ILE A 15 37.94 6.48 -19.09
C ILE A 15 36.68 7.04 -19.80
N ASP A 16 36.68 7.71 -20.96
CA ASP A 16 37.47 8.79 -21.58
C ASP A 16 36.60 9.28 -22.78
N SER A 17 36.73 10.57 -23.12
CA SER A 17 36.43 11.20 -24.43
C SER A 17 35.01 11.45 -25.01
N LYS A 18 34.80 12.75 -25.30
CA LYS A 18 33.80 13.52 -26.10
C LYS A 18 33.72 13.10 -27.60
N PRO A 19 32.74 13.50 -28.47
CA PRO A 19 32.28 14.90 -28.66
C PRO A 19 30.85 15.21 -29.23
N SER A 20 30.46 16.50 -29.12
CA SER A 20 29.65 17.39 -30.00
C SER A 20 28.23 17.07 -30.54
N THR A 21 27.39 18.13 -30.55
CA THR A 21 25.93 18.31 -30.79
C THR A 21 25.40 18.02 -32.23
N PRO A 22 24.09 17.78 -32.50
CA PRO A 22 23.09 18.86 -32.72
C PRO A 22 21.61 18.59 -32.31
N LYS A 23 20.80 19.66 -32.38
CA LYS A 23 19.39 19.88 -32.00
C LYS A 23 18.35 18.83 -32.43
N THR A 24 17.15 18.97 -31.83
CA THR A 24 15.79 18.48 -32.22
C THR A 24 15.43 17.11 -31.61
N LYS A 25 14.34 16.88 -30.87
CA LYS A 25 12.95 17.32 -31.00
C LYS A 25 12.29 17.33 -29.61
N LYS A 26 11.41 18.32 -29.34
CA LYS A 26 10.42 18.24 -28.26
C LYS A 26 9.65 16.91 -28.41
N LYS A 27 9.90 15.92 -27.54
CA LYS A 27 9.01 14.78 -27.38
C LYS A 27 8.21 15.00 -26.10
N VAL A 28 6.98 15.45 -26.36
CA VAL A 28 5.74 15.18 -25.65
C VAL A 28 5.92 14.36 -24.37
N LYS A 29 5.49 14.95 -23.25
CA LYS A 29 5.24 14.33 -21.96
C LYS A 29 4.47 13.03 -22.15
N SER A 30 5.20 11.92 -22.26
CA SER A 30 4.61 10.59 -22.32
C SER A 30 4.25 10.20 -20.89
N THR A 31 2.96 10.07 -20.69
CA THR A 31 2.28 9.56 -19.51
C THR A 31 2.84 8.22 -19.05
N ASN A 32 2.94 8.05 -17.73
CA ASN A 32 3.02 6.78 -17.02
C ASN A 32 4.13 5.81 -17.47
N SER A 33 5.37 6.08 -17.06
CA SER A 33 6.27 4.98 -16.69
C SER A 33 5.97 4.56 -15.25
N SER A 34 4.91 3.79 -15.05
CA SER A 34 4.80 3.02 -13.80
C SER A 34 5.83 1.89 -13.89
N PRO A 35 6.74 1.73 -12.91
CA PRO A 35 7.70 0.65 -12.94
C PRO A 35 6.95 -0.68 -12.88
N GLU A 36 7.28 -1.56 -13.82
CA GLU A 36 6.86 -2.95 -13.87
C GLU A 36 7.05 -3.58 -12.48
N GLY A 37 5.96 -3.84 -11.76
CA GLY A 37 6.04 -4.52 -10.47
C GLY A 37 5.01 -4.13 -9.40
N LYS A 38 4.23 -3.05 -9.56
CA LYS A 38 3.12 -2.74 -8.63
C LYS A 38 1.85 -2.42 -9.41
N ARG A 39 0.97 -3.42 -9.54
CA ARG A 39 -0.40 -3.17 -10.00
C ARG A 39 -1.05 -2.20 -9.02
N MET A 40 -1.58 -1.10 -9.56
CA MET A 40 -2.37 -0.16 -8.77
C MET A 40 -3.75 -0.80 -8.58
N TRP A 41 -4.29 -0.72 -7.37
CA TRP A 41 -5.66 -1.13 -7.09
C TRP A 41 -6.61 -0.34 -7.97
N THR A 42 -7.51 -1.04 -8.67
CA THR A 42 -8.60 -0.40 -9.42
C THR A 42 -9.82 -0.23 -8.51
N GLU A 43 -10.69 0.74 -8.83
CA GLU A 43 -11.95 0.94 -8.12
C GLU A 43 -12.85 -0.30 -8.16
N GLU A 44 -12.74 -1.08 -9.23
CA GLU A 44 -13.45 -2.35 -9.42
C GLU A 44 -12.92 -3.43 -8.45
N GLU A 45 -11.60 -3.54 -8.31
CA GLU A 45 -10.96 -4.45 -7.34
C GLU A 45 -11.32 -4.08 -5.91
N ASP A 46 -11.32 -2.78 -5.58
CA ASP A 46 -11.73 -2.29 -4.26
C ASP A 46 -13.20 -2.62 -3.97
N ALA A 47 -14.10 -2.43 -4.94
CA ALA A 47 -15.51 -2.77 -4.78
C ALA A 47 -15.72 -4.27 -4.51
N ILE A 48 -15.02 -5.14 -5.25
CA ILE A 48 -15.05 -6.59 -5.05
C ILE A 48 -14.48 -6.96 -3.67
N PHE A 49 -13.38 -6.32 -3.28
CA PHE A 49 -12.71 -6.57 -2.02
C PHE A 49 -13.60 -6.20 -0.83
N ILE A 50 -14.21 -5.00 -0.85
CA ILE A 50 -15.15 -4.56 0.18
C ILE A 50 -16.36 -5.50 0.28
N ALA A 51 -16.92 -5.92 -0.86
CA ALA A 51 -18.05 -6.85 -0.89
C ALA A 51 -17.68 -8.22 -0.29
N ALA A 52 -16.48 -8.71 -0.55
CA ALA A 52 -15.98 -9.97 0.02
C ALA A 52 -15.84 -9.89 1.54
N ILE A 53 -15.29 -8.79 2.05
CA ILE A 53 -15.16 -8.58 3.51
C ILE A 53 -16.54 -8.46 4.16
N ASP A 54 -17.47 -7.71 3.56
CA ASP A 54 -18.82 -7.58 4.08
C ASP A 54 -19.55 -8.93 4.19
N LYS A 55 -19.37 -9.80 3.20
CA LYS A 55 -19.89 -11.17 3.23
C LYS A 55 -19.25 -11.99 4.36
N LEU A 56 -17.94 -11.90 4.54
CA LEU A 56 -17.22 -12.61 5.60
C LEU A 56 -17.69 -12.15 6.99
N VAL A 57 -17.89 -10.84 7.17
CA VAL A 57 -18.36 -10.28 8.44
C VAL A 57 -19.78 -10.72 8.77
N LYS A 58 -20.67 -10.77 7.77
CA LYS A 58 -22.05 -11.23 7.97
C LYS A 58 -22.16 -12.71 8.28
N SER A 59 -21.28 -13.54 7.73
CA SER A 59 -21.34 -15.01 7.82
C SER A 59 -20.46 -15.61 8.92
N SER A 60 -19.21 -15.17 9.05
CA SER A 60 -18.19 -15.83 9.88
C SER A 60 -17.74 -15.03 11.08
N LEU A 61 -17.73 -13.68 11.03
CA LEU A 61 -17.17 -12.88 12.12
C LEU A 61 -17.86 -13.13 13.46
N TRP A 62 -19.19 -13.27 13.47
CA TRP A 62 -19.91 -13.60 14.70
C TRP A 62 -19.47 -14.95 15.30
N ASN A 63 -19.21 -15.96 14.46
CA ASN A 63 -18.79 -17.27 14.95
C ASN A 63 -17.42 -17.24 15.59
N GLU A 64 -16.54 -16.34 15.15
CA GLU A 64 -15.19 -16.15 15.71
C GLU A 64 -15.23 -15.35 17.03
N VAL A 65 -16.10 -14.33 17.12
CA VAL A 65 -16.09 -13.39 18.26
C VAL A 65 -17.14 -13.68 19.34
N LYS A 66 -18.01 -14.67 19.15
CA LYS A 66 -19.07 -15.01 20.11
C LYS A 66 -18.52 -15.50 21.45
N ASP A 67 -17.35 -16.14 21.44
CA ASP A 67 -16.71 -16.72 22.63
C ASP A 67 -15.78 -15.70 23.33
N ASP A 68 -15.62 -14.50 22.75
CA ASP A 68 -14.86 -13.41 23.34
C ASP A 68 -15.67 -12.76 24.48
N PRO A 69 -15.07 -12.56 25.67
CA PRO A 69 -15.76 -12.03 26.84
C PRO A 69 -16.25 -10.58 26.69
N ILE A 70 -15.70 -9.83 25.74
CA ILE A 70 -16.04 -8.42 25.47
C ILE A 70 -16.95 -8.31 24.25
N LEU A 71 -16.59 -8.96 23.14
CA LEU A 71 -17.33 -8.87 21.88
C LEU A 71 -18.60 -9.74 21.89
N GLY A 72 -18.59 -10.89 22.57
CA GLY A 72 -19.76 -11.75 22.74
C GLY A 72 -20.91 -11.05 23.47
N GLN A 73 -20.60 -10.17 24.43
CA GLN A 73 -21.59 -9.37 25.18
C GLN A 73 -22.36 -8.38 24.30
N ARG A 74 -21.77 -7.93 23.18
CA ARG A 74 -22.42 -7.03 22.21
C ARG A 74 -23.46 -7.75 21.35
N GLY A 75 -23.36 -9.07 21.25
CA GLY A 75 -24.19 -9.92 20.40
C GLY A 75 -23.94 -9.73 18.90
N SER A 76 -24.42 -10.70 18.12
CA SER A 76 -24.31 -10.69 16.65
C SER A 76 -24.77 -9.37 15.98
N PRO A 77 -25.91 -8.76 16.39
CA PRO A 77 -26.36 -7.50 15.81
C PRO A 77 -25.43 -6.33 16.11
N GLY A 78 -24.87 -6.27 17.32
CA GLY A 78 -23.96 -5.20 17.74
C GLY A 78 -22.64 -5.24 16.97
N ILE A 79 -22.10 -6.43 16.75
CA ILE A 79 -20.88 -6.64 15.96
C ILE A 79 -21.09 -6.20 14.50
N ARG A 80 -22.21 -6.58 13.88
CA ARG A 80 -22.55 -6.16 12.51
C ARG A 80 -22.76 -4.66 12.40
N ALA A 81 -23.48 -4.05 13.34
CA ALA A 81 -23.70 -2.61 13.35
C ALA A 81 -22.37 -1.83 13.48
N HIS A 82 -21.45 -2.34 14.30
CA HIS A 82 -20.13 -1.75 14.48
C HIS A 82 -19.27 -1.83 13.21
N TRP A 83 -19.31 -2.96 12.49
CA TRP A 83 -18.67 -3.10 11.18
C TRP A 83 -19.19 -2.07 10.15
N ILE A 84 -20.52 -1.92 10.04
CA ILE A 84 -21.13 -0.95 9.12
C ILE A 84 -20.69 0.47 9.45
N ALA A 85 -20.63 0.83 10.74
CA ALA A 85 -20.14 2.12 11.19
C ALA A 85 -18.65 2.34 10.83
N MET A 86 -17.82 1.30 10.93
CA MET A 86 -16.42 1.37 10.50
C MET A 86 -16.29 1.59 8.99
N CYS A 87 -17.03 0.85 8.16
CA CYS A 87 -17.03 1.05 6.71
C CYS A 87 -17.43 2.47 6.32
N LYS A 88 -18.48 3.02 6.95
CA LYS A 88 -18.89 4.42 6.74
C LYS A 88 -17.79 5.41 7.10
N LYS A 89 -17.07 5.18 8.20
CA LYS A 89 -15.94 6.03 8.61
C LYS A 89 -14.78 5.97 7.63
N LEU A 90 -14.50 4.81 7.05
CA LEU A 90 -13.43 4.63 6.07
C LEU A 90 -13.76 5.27 4.71
N SER A 91 -15.04 5.29 4.31
CA SER A 91 -15.49 5.90 3.06
C SER A 91 -15.63 7.42 3.12
N SER A 92 -15.66 8.04 4.31
CA SER A 92 -15.94 9.47 4.48
C SER A 92 -14.68 10.36 4.44
N LYS A 93 -13.63 9.93 3.75
CA LYS A 93 -12.34 10.63 3.66
C LYS A 93 -12.12 11.18 2.26
#